data_AF-A0A1E4TU56-F1
#
_entry.id   AF-A0A1E4TU56-F1
#
_cell.length_a   1.000
_cell.length_b   1.000
_cell.length_c   1.000
_cell.angle_alpha   90.00
_cell.angle_beta   90.00
_cell.angle_gamma   90.00
#
_symmetry.space_group_name_H-M   'P 1'
#
loop_
_entity.id
_entity.type
_entity.pdbx_description
1 polymer ?
#
loop_
_entity_poly.entity_id
_entity_poly.type
_entity_poly.pdbx_seq_one_letter_code
_entity_poly.pdbx_strand_id
1 'polypeptide(L)'
;NPFSSGSQITSLGHNGFEVSLNYISGIPDPNIILDPHLKVIFKSLMKKDHTTKEKVLNELLQILSNGSSVHMLDDLVVITWVQLYAKLSIDSSKNVRSMSHQVQSRFVVLLGKNYAKYLKDTTPLWLTGLFDPERLVSKTTTTSLIDAFKVQEKVDSLWIVFHKQILNYCYQFLKFEQKDTLSDERFVGKEKAELKFIRVCSCCLRILNHLIQLKNLEMDDETTKDFKKIFKIDQLW
;
A
#
# COMPACT_ATOMS: atom_id res chain seq x y z
N ASN A 1 -25.27 9.19 -20.01
CA ASN A 1 -25.00 8.53 -18.72
C ASN A 1 -23.60 7.94 -18.79
N PRO A 2 -22.56 8.60 -18.26
CA PRO A 2 -21.17 8.22 -18.55
C PRO A 2 -20.66 7.01 -17.73
N PHE A 3 -21.56 6.23 -17.12
CA PHE A 3 -21.21 5.13 -16.20
C PHE A 3 -21.55 3.74 -16.74
N SER A 4 -21.53 3.53 -18.06
CA SER A 4 -21.68 2.17 -18.61
C SER A 4 -20.67 1.89 -19.73
N SER A 5 -19.43 1.63 -19.34
CA SER A 5 -18.50 0.82 -20.10
C SER A 5 -17.74 -0.04 -19.10
N GLY A 6 -17.80 -1.36 -19.27
CA GLY A 6 -17.53 -2.39 -18.27
C GLY A 6 -16.38 -2.08 -17.31
N SER A 7 -16.68 -2.16 -16.01
CA SER A 7 -15.72 -2.02 -14.91
C SER A 7 -14.68 -3.15 -14.99
N GLN A 8 -13.61 -2.94 -15.78
CA GLN A 8 -12.35 -3.59 -15.49
C GLN A 8 -12.04 -3.27 -14.03
N ILE A 9 -11.99 -4.30 -13.20
CA ILE A 9 -11.80 -4.15 -11.76
C ILE A 9 -10.48 -3.39 -11.54
N THR A 10 -10.59 -2.12 -11.16
CA THR A 10 -9.47 -1.26 -10.78
C THR A 10 -9.05 -1.62 -9.37
N SER A 11 -8.46 -2.81 -9.20
CA SER A 11 -8.12 -3.29 -7.87
C SER A 11 -6.72 -3.87 -7.78
N LEU A 12 -6.11 -3.58 -6.64
CA LEU A 12 -4.90 -4.23 -6.15
C LEU A 12 -5.22 -5.49 -5.33
N GLY A 13 -6.50 -5.79 -5.10
CA GLY A 13 -6.97 -6.86 -4.22
C GLY A 13 -6.98 -8.23 -4.90
N HIS A 14 -6.58 -9.26 -4.15
CA HIS A 14 -6.48 -10.66 -4.57
C HIS A 14 -7.29 -11.61 -3.68
N ASN A 15 -7.93 -11.09 -2.64
CA ASN A 15 -8.61 -11.87 -1.60
C ASN A 15 -10.14 -11.62 -1.57
N GLY A 16 -10.73 -11.27 -2.71
CA GLY A 16 -12.19 -11.12 -2.85
C GLY A 16 -12.75 -9.80 -2.29
N PHE A 17 -11.89 -8.85 -1.92
CA PHE A 17 -12.28 -7.49 -1.55
C PHE A 17 -11.43 -6.47 -2.32
N GLU A 18 -11.99 -5.27 -2.51
CA GLU A 18 -11.32 -4.23 -3.27
C GLU A 18 -10.24 -3.53 -2.45
N VAL A 19 -9.04 -3.43 -3.03
CA VAL A 19 -7.94 -2.58 -2.54
C VAL A 19 -7.63 -1.54 -3.60
N SER A 20 -7.59 -0.26 -3.21
CA SER A 20 -7.34 0.86 -4.13
C SER A 20 -6.61 2.01 -3.43
N LEU A 21 -5.94 2.84 -4.23
CA LEU A 21 -5.14 3.99 -3.77
C LEU A 21 -6.00 5.24 -3.58
N ASN A 22 -7.00 5.44 -4.44
CA ASN A 22 -7.93 6.56 -4.35
C ASN A 22 -8.78 6.56 -3.06
N TYR A 23 -9.37 7.72 -2.76
CA TYR A 23 -10.27 7.88 -1.61
C TYR A 23 -11.74 7.50 -1.91
N ILE A 24 -12.05 7.10 -3.15
CA ILE A 24 -13.42 6.92 -3.65
C ILE A 24 -13.89 5.46 -3.49
N SER A 25 -13.01 4.51 -3.77
CA SER A 25 -13.25 3.07 -3.80
C SER A 25 -12.40 2.33 -2.75
N GLY A 26 -12.62 1.03 -2.55
CA GLY A 26 -11.85 0.22 -1.60
C GLY A 26 -11.85 0.84 -0.19
N ILE A 27 -12.98 1.44 0.21
CA ILE A 27 -13.15 2.08 1.51
C ILE A 27 -13.45 0.97 2.53
N PRO A 28 -12.62 0.80 3.57
CA PRO A 28 -12.89 -0.19 4.61
C PRO A 28 -14.13 0.19 5.42
N ASP A 29 -14.86 -0.81 5.93
CA ASP A 29 -15.92 -0.62 6.92
C ASP A 29 -15.44 -1.08 8.31
N PRO A 30 -14.98 -0.19 9.20
CA PRO A 30 -14.53 -0.59 10.53
C PRO A 30 -15.64 -1.16 11.43
N ASN A 31 -16.92 -1.03 11.07
CA ASN A 31 -18.00 -1.53 11.92
C ASN A 31 -18.02 -3.06 12.01
N ILE A 32 -17.45 -3.75 11.02
CA ILE A 32 -17.30 -5.20 10.98
C ILE A 32 -16.28 -5.74 12.00
N ILE A 33 -15.39 -4.87 12.52
CA ILE A 33 -14.41 -5.26 13.53
C ILE A 33 -15.13 -5.56 14.85
N LEU A 34 -14.83 -6.69 15.47
CA LEU A 34 -15.46 -7.08 16.74
C LEU A 34 -14.87 -6.33 17.93
N ASP A 35 -13.53 -6.22 17.98
CA ASP A 35 -12.84 -5.52 19.07
C ASP A 35 -13.19 -4.01 19.07
N PRO A 36 -13.80 -3.47 20.15
CA PRO A 36 -14.23 -2.08 20.20
C PRO A 36 -13.07 -1.08 20.13
N HIS A 37 -11.90 -1.43 20.67
CA HIS A 37 -10.74 -0.55 20.70
C HIS A 37 -10.14 -0.42 19.30
N LEU A 38 -9.90 -1.54 18.63
CA LEU A 38 -9.46 -1.57 17.23
C LEU A 38 -10.47 -0.87 16.32
N LYS A 39 -11.78 -1.08 16.51
CA LYS A 39 -12.81 -0.36 15.75
C LYS A 39 -12.65 1.16 15.84
N VAL A 40 -12.40 1.70 17.03
CA VAL A 40 -12.18 3.14 17.24
C VAL A 40 -10.89 3.62 16.57
N ILE A 41 -9.82 2.82 16.67
CA ILE A 41 -8.54 3.08 15.99
C ILE A 41 -8.75 3.16 14.47
N PHE A 42 -9.34 2.14 13.86
CA PHE A 42 -9.58 2.10 12.40
C PHE A 42 -10.49 3.22 11.92
N LYS A 43 -11.57 3.55 12.66
CA LYS A 43 -12.39 4.74 12.38
C LYS A 43 -11.60 6.04 12.42
N SER A 44 -10.64 6.15 13.34
CA SER A 44 -9.82 7.35 13.48
C SER A 44 -8.77 7.46 12.38
N LEU A 45 -8.21 6.35 11.90
CA LEU A 45 -7.27 6.34 10.78
C LEU A 45 -7.92 6.71 9.42
N MET A 46 -9.23 6.52 9.28
CA MET A 46 -9.99 6.96 8.12
C MET A 46 -10.27 8.47 8.10
N LYS A 47 -10.05 9.18 9.21
CA LYS A 47 -10.22 10.63 9.28
C LYS A 47 -9.14 11.34 8.47
N LYS A 48 -9.39 12.60 8.10
CA LYS A 48 -8.47 13.39 7.26
C LYS A 48 -7.27 13.97 8.02
N ASP A 49 -7.40 14.20 9.32
CA ASP A 49 -6.38 14.88 10.12
C ASP A 49 -5.12 14.01 10.34
N HIS A 50 -4.00 14.45 9.77
CA HIS A 50 -2.73 13.70 9.83
C HIS A 50 -2.18 13.59 11.27
N THR A 51 -2.37 14.61 12.11
CA THR A 51 -1.85 14.56 13.49
C THR A 51 -2.56 13.51 14.33
N THR A 52 -3.87 13.35 14.12
CA THR A 52 -4.69 12.29 14.69
C THR A 52 -4.25 10.93 14.16
N LYS A 53 -4.04 10.80 12.84
CA LYS A 53 -3.53 9.55 12.25
C LYS A 53 -2.19 9.13 12.86
N GLU A 54 -1.25 10.05 13.04
CA GLU A 54 0.07 9.75 13.63
C GLU A 54 -0.08 9.23 15.06
N LYS A 55 -0.89 9.89 15.90
CA LYS A 55 -1.17 9.43 17.27
C LYS A 55 -1.80 8.04 17.28
N VAL A 56 -2.79 7.80 16.42
CA VAL A 56 -3.54 6.54 16.36
C VAL A 56 -2.70 5.41 15.75
N LEU A 57 -1.82 5.70 14.79
CA LEU A 57 -0.85 4.72 14.28
C LEU A 57 0.15 4.33 15.36
N ASN A 58 0.59 5.28 16.20
CA ASN A 58 1.48 4.98 17.32
C ASN A 58 0.79 4.07 18.34
N GLU A 59 -0.46 4.37 18.67
CA GLU A 59 -1.28 3.53 19.55
C GLU A 59 -1.46 2.12 18.98
N LEU A 60 -1.78 1.99 17.70
CA LEU A 60 -1.88 0.70 17.03
C LEU A 60 -0.53 -0.04 17.05
N LEU A 61 0.59 0.64 16.82
CA LEU A 61 1.92 0.04 16.94
C LEU A 61 2.20 -0.49 18.34
N GLN A 62 1.80 0.23 19.38
CA GLN A 62 1.98 -0.21 20.77
C GLN A 62 1.15 -1.46 21.06
N ILE A 63 -0.09 -1.51 20.59
CA ILE A 63 -0.96 -2.69 20.69
C ILE A 63 -0.31 -3.89 20.00
N LEU A 64 0.11 -3.72 18.74
CA LEU A 64 0.73 -4.79 17.96
C LEU A 64 2.15 -5.15 18.44
N SER A 65 2.77 -4.31 19.26
CA SER A 65 4.07 -4.61 19.89
C SER A 65 3.89 -5.49 21.13
N ASN A 66 2.70 -5.52 21.72
CA ASN A 66 2.34 -6.45 22.77
C ASN A 66 2.10 -7.84 22.17
N GLY A 67 2.95 -8.82 22.50
CA GLY A 67 2.92 -10.17 21.93
C GLY A 67 1.60 -10.93 22.15
N SER A 68 0.81 -10.52 23.14
CA SER A 68 -0.51 -11.10 23.40
C SER A 68 -1.60 -10.62 22.45
N SER A 69 -1.37 -9.61 21.61
CA SER A 69 -2.42 -8.97 20.77
C SER A 69 -2.91 -9.79 19.58
N VAL A 70 -2.24 -10.90 19.25
CA VAL A 70 -2.55 -11.71 18.04
C VAL A 70 -4.01 -12.20 18.00
N HIS A 71 -4.63 -12.48 19.15
CA HIS A 71 -6.01 -12.94 19.23
C HIS A 71 -7.03 -11.87 18.80
N MET A 72 -6.63 -10.59 18.76
CA MET A 72 -7.48 -9.48 18.32
C MET A 72 -7.44 -9.28 16.80
N LEU A 73 -6.55 -9.96 16.09
CA LEU A 73 -6.26 -9.76 14.67
C LEU A 73 -6.94 -10.81 13.81
N ASP A 74 -8.27 -10.87 13.88
CA ASP A 74 -9.06 -11.72 13.00
C ASP A 74 -8.98 -11.27 11.51
N ASP A 75 -9.53 -12.08 10.61
CA ASP A 75 -9.51 -11.78 9.18
C ASP A 75 -10.19 -10.44 8.84
N LEU A 76 -11.22 -10.02 9.59
CA LEU A 76 -11.93 -8.77 9.34
C LEU A 76 -11.05 -7.56 9.69
N VAL A 77 -10.29 -7.64 10.79
CA VAL A 77 -9.27 -6.63 11.14
C VAL A 77 -8.19 -6.57 10.06
N VAL A 78 -7.71 -7.71 9.58
CA VAL A 78 -6.66 -7.75 8.55
C VAL A 78 -7.14 -7.19 7.22
N ILE A 79 -8.36 -7.54 6.78
CA ILE A 79 -8.98 -6.98 5.57
C ILE A 79 -9.09 -5.46 5.68
N THR A 80 -9.60 -4.97 6.83
CA THR A 80 -9.70 -3.53 7.09
C THR A 80 -8.33 -2.85 7.02
N TRP A 81 -7.29 -3.47 7.58
CA TRP A 81 -5.92 -2.98 7.48
C TRP A 81 -5.39 -2.98 6.06
N VAL A 82 -5.56 -4.05 5.29
CA VAL A 82 -5.05 -4.13 3.90
C VAL A 82 -5.64 -3.02 3.03
N GLN A 83 -6.95 -2.75 3.12
CA GLN A 83 -7.60 -1.68 2.38
C GLN A 83 -7.11 -0.29 2.81
N LEU A 84 -6.94 -0.09 4.11
CA LEU A 84 -6.52 1.19 4.67
C LEU A 84 -5.03 1.47 4.41
N TYR A 85 -4.18 0.44 4.51
CA TYR A 85 -2.75 0.52 4.27
C TYR A 85 -2.45 1.05 2.87
N ALA A 86 -3.26 0.68 1.87
CA ALA A 86 -3.11 1.22 0.53
C ALA A 86 -3.28 2.73 0.42
N LYS A 87 -4.14 3.31 1.25
CA LYS A 87 -4.37 4.75 1.30
C LYS A 87 -3.34 5.46 2.19
N LEU A 88 -2.93 4.83 3.30
CA LEU A 88 -1.99 5.39 4.25
C LEU A 88 -0.53 5.36 3.75
N SER A 89 -0.14 4.33 2.98
CA SER A 89 1.20 4.19 2.41
C SER A 89 1.54 5.31 1.41
N ILE A 90 0.53 6.00 0.87
CA ILE A 90 0.70 7.15 -0.01
C ILE A 90 0.26 8.47 0.64
N ASP A 91 0.01 8.52 1.94
CA ASP A 91 -0.45 9.73 2.65
C ASP A 91 0.51 10.92 2.45
N SER A 92 -0.02 12.14 2.45
CA SER A 92 0.80 13.34 2.29
C SER A 92 1.80 13.53 3.45
N SER A 93 1.47 13.12 4.67
CA SER A 93 2.39 13.11 5.80
C SER A 93 3.39 11.97 5.69
N LYS A 94 4.68 12.30 5.71
CA LYS A 94 5.76 11.30 5.75
C LYS A 94 5.78 10.45 7.01
N ASN A 95 5.32 11.01 8.14
CA ASN A 95 5.21 10.25 9.39
C ASN A 95 4.11 9.20 9.26
N VAL A 96 2.95 9.56 8.70
CA VAL A 96 1.87 8.59 8.43
C VAL A 96 2.36 7.47 7.53
N ARG A 97 3.07 7.77 6.43
CA ARG A 97 3.64 6.74 5.54
C ARG A 97 4.63 5.84 6.27
N SER A 98 5.62 6.43 6.95
CA SER A 98 6.65 5.71 7.71
C SER A 98 6.03 4.78 8.76
N MET A 99 5.10 5.27 9.57
CA MET A 99 4.43 4.49 10.61
C MET A 99 3.54 3.39 10.03
N SER A 100 2.93 3.63 8.88
CA SER A 100 2.12 2.61 8.19
C SER A 100 2.95 1.41 7.76
N HIS A 101 4.17 1.62 7.26
CA HIS A 101 5.10 0.52 6.96
C HIS A 101 5.54 -0.24 8.21
N GLN A 102 5.69 0.43 9.35
CA GLN A 102 5.97 -0.25 10.63
C GLN A 102 4.78 -1.10 11.08
N VAL A 103 3.56 -0.57 11.01
CA VAL A 103 2.34 -1.32 11.35
C VAL A 103 2.20 -2.53 10.43
N GLN A 104 2.45 -2.36 9.14
CA GLN A 104 2.48 -3.45 8.16
C GLN A 104 3.46 -4.56 8.58
N SER A 105 4.68 -4.22 9.02
CA SER A 105 5.62 -5.22 9.56
C SER A 105 5.02 -5.97 10.74
N ARG A 106 4.42 -5.26 11.70
CA ARG A 106 3.85 -5.87 12.90
C ARG A 106 2.74 -6.87 12.57
N PHE A 107 1.85 -6.55 11.62
CA PHE A 107 0.83 -7.50 11.15
C PHE A 107 1.46 -8.77 10.59
N VAL A 108 2.47 -8.65 9.73
CA VAL A 108 3.17 -9.81 9.14
C VAL A 108 3.90 -10.63 10.20
N VAL A 109 4.60 -9.97 11.14
CA VAL A 109 5.34 -10.64 12.22
C VAL A 109 4.41 -11.40 13.15
N LEU A 110 3.30 -10.79 13.59
CA LEU A 110 2.39 -11.41 14.56
C LEU A 110 1.58 -12.56 13.96
N LEU A 111 1.09 -12.39 12.72
CA LEU A 111 0.21 -13.37 12.08
C LEU A 111 0.96 -14.45 11.30
N GLY A 112 2.20 -14.19 10.91
CA GLY A 112 3.05 -15.14 10.18
C GLY A 112 2.33 -15.75 8.98
N LYS A 113 2.15 -17.08 9.00
CA LYS A 113 1.47 -17.82 7.92
C LYS A 113 0.02 -17.37 7.69
N ASN A 114 -0.67 -16.89 8.73
CA ASN A 114 -2.05 -16.41 8.59
C ASN A 114 -2.14 -15.13 7.76
N TYR A 115 -1.04 -14.36 7.66
CA TYR A 115 -0.98 -13.18 6.80
C TYR A 115 -0.63 -13.50 5.34
N ALA A 116 -0.10 -14.68 5.05
CA ALA A 116 0.54 -14.99 3.76
C ALA A 116 -0.38 -14.73 2.54
N LYS A 117 -1.69 -14.97 2.67
CA LYS A 117 -2.67 -14.72 1.61
C LYS A 117 -2.79 -13.24 1.23
N TYR A 118 -2.56 -12.32 2.17
CA TYR A 118 -2.64 -10.87 1.97
C TYR A 118 -1.34 -10.26 1.42
N LEU A 119 -0.24 -11.01 1.35
CA LEU A 119 1.04 -10.49 0.84
C LEU A 119 0.95 -10.03 -0.62
N LYS A 120 0.10 -10.65 -1.44
CA LYS A 120 -0.15 -10.20 -2.82
C LYS A 120 -0.76 -8.80 -2.86
N ASP A 121 -1.55 -8.44 -1.85
CA ASP A 121 -2.21 -7.14 -1.75
C ASP A 121 -1.27 -6.07 -1.21
N THR A 122 -0.40 -6.39 -0.26
CA THR A 122 0.38 -5.37 0.47
C THR A 122 1.83 -5.24 0.04
N THR A 123 2.44 -6.30 -0.49
CA THR A 123 3.86 -6.29 -0.86
C THR A 123 4.22 -5.21 -1.87
N PRO A 124 3.44 -4.99 -2.97
CA PRO A 124 3.76 -3.92 -3.91
C PRO A 124 3.88 -2.55 -3.25
N LEU A 125 2.89 -2.19 -2.43
CA LEU A 125 2.82 -0.90 -1.74
C LEU A 125 3.94 -0.74 -0.71
N TRP A 126 4.31 -1.84 -0.07
CA TRP A 126 5.40 -1.86 0.90
C TRP A 126 6.75 -1.66 0.23
N LEU A 127 7.02 -2.38 -0.87
CA LEU A 127 8.25 -2.26 -1.63
C LEU A 127 8.39 -0.89 -2.30
N THR A 128 7.30 -0.27 -2.75
CA THR A 128 7.31 1.11 -3.26
C THR A 128 7.82 2.10 -2.22
N GLY A 129 7.59 1.85 -0.93
CA GLY A 129 8.10 2.68 0.16
C GLY A 129 9.64 2.75 0.24
N LEU A 130 10.37 1.81 -0.37
CA LEU A 130 11.84 1.86 -0.47
C LEU A 130 12.33 3.00 -1.37
N PHE A 131 11.47 3.47 -2.27
CA PHE A 131 11.77 4.52 -3.24
C PHE A 131 11.17 5.87 -2.87
N ASP A 132 10.60 6.00 -1.67
CA ASP A 132 10.08 7.28 -1.19
C ASP A 132 11.21 8.32 -1.10
N PRO A 133 11.01 9.55 -1.61
CA PRO A 133 12.03 10.60 -1.58
C PRO A 133 12.36 11.08 -0.16
N GLU A 134 11.45 10.91 0.79
CA GLU A 134 11.73 11.21 2.20
C GLU A 134 12.56 10.09 2.81
N ARG A 135 13.80 10.40 3.19
CA ARG A 135 14.74 9.43 3.80
C ARG A 135 14.18 8.70 5.03
N LEU A 136 13.32 9.38 5.80
CA LEU A 136 12.63 8.76 6.94
C LEU A 136 11.80 7.56 6.48
N VAL A 137 11.01 7.72 5.42
CA VAL A 137 10.10 6.68 4.94
C VAL A 137 10.89 5.53 4.36
N SER A 138 11.82 5.79 3.43
CA SER A 138 12.62 4.74 2.80
C SER A 138 13.44 3.93 3.80
N LYS A 139 14.10 4.59 4.77
CA LYS A 139 14.84 3.88 5.84
C LYS A 139 13.91 3.04 6.71
N THR A 140 12.77 3.59 7.14
CA THR A 140 11.79 2.83 7.92
C THR A 140 11.25 1.64 7.15
N THR A 141 10.98 1.80 5.85
CA THR A 141 10.53 0.71 4.99
C THR A 141 11.56 -0.42 4.96
N THR A 142 12.84 -0.11 4.75
CA THR A 142 13.93 -1.10 4.80
C THR A 142 13.93 -1.85 6.12
N THR A 143 13.93 -1.13 7.26
CA THR A 143 13.91 -1.76 8.58
C THR A 143 12.66 -2.63 8.78
N SER A 144 11.50 -2.17 8.34
CA SER A 144 10.22 -2.88 8.50
C SER A 144 10.17 -4.18 7.70
N LEU A 145 10.71 -4.19 6.47
CA LEU A 145 10.82 -5.40 5.65
C LEU A 145 11.78 -6.41 6.29
N ILE A 146 12.94 -5.95 6.76
CA ILE A 146 13.91 -6.82 7.43
C ILE A 146 13.36 -7.37 8.75
N ASP A 147 12.61 -6.58 9.52
CA ASP A 147 11.96 -7.08 10.73
C ASP A 147 10.94 -8.19 10.42
N ALA A 148 10.12 -8.03 9.39
CA ALA A 148 9.12 -9.04 9.02
C ALA A 148 9.72 -10.32 8.41
N PHE A 149 10.72 -10.18 7.54
CA PHE A 149 11.28 -11.30 6.79
C PHE A 149 12.60 -11.84 7.37
N LYS A 150 13.13 -11.20 8.42
CA LYS A 150 14.31 -11.55 9.22
C LYS A 150 15.67 -11.47 8.52
N VAL A 151 15.74 -11.73 7.22
CA VAL A 151 16.98 -11.74 6.44
C VAL A 151 16.79 -11.06 5.08
N GLN A 152 17.86 -10.46 4.55
CA GLN A 152 17.82 -9.68 3.31
C GLN A 152 17.44 -10.54 2.11
N GLU A 153 17.88 -11.79 2.05
CA GLU A 153 17.60 -12.71 0.94
C GLU A 153 16.10 -12.98 0.79
N LYS A 154 15.36 -13.00 1.91
CA LYS A 154 13.89 -13.14 1.87
C LYS A 154 13.23 -11.86 1.37
N VAL A 155 13.73 -10.69 1.74
CA VAL A 155 13.26 -9.41 1.17
C VAL A 155 13.53 -9.38 -0.33
N ASP A 156 14.70 -9.81 -0.76
CA ASP A 156 15.08 -9.86 -2.18
C ASP A 156 14.16 -10.81 -2.97
N SER A 157 13.77 -11.94 -2.36
CA SER A 157 12.82 -12.88 -2.98
C SER A 157 11.44 -12.27 -3.24
N LEU A 158 11.03 -11.24 -2.50
CA LEU A 158 9.72 -10.59 -2.69
C LEU A 158 9.62 -9.95 -4.08
N TRP A 159 10.72 -9.39 -4.59
CA TRP A 159 10.76 -8.80 -5.91
C TRP A 159 10.44 -9.81 -7.01
N ILE A 160 10.94 -11.03 -6.85
CA ILE A 160 10.75 -12.11 -7.82
C ILE A 160 9.36 -12.72 -7.65
N VAL A 161 8.95 -13.03 -6.42
CA VAL A 161 7.66 -13.69 -6.13
C VAL A 161 6.48 -12.78 -6.49
N PHE A 162 6.59 -11.48 -6.27
CA PHE A 162 5.48 -10.54 -6.42
C PHE A 162 5.61 -9.58 -7.62
N HIS A 163 6.50 -9.85 -8.59
CA HIS A 163 6.70 -8.95 -9.73
C HIS A 163 5.40 -8.64 -10.50
N LYS A 164 4.51 -9.63 -10.70
CA LYS A 164 3.21 -9.41 -11.37
C LYS A 164 2.31 -8.45 -10.58
N GLN A 165 2.30 -8.57 -9.25
CA GLN A 165 1.55 -7.65 -8.39
C GLN A 165 2.15 -6.25 -8.37
N ILE A 166 3.49 -6.14 -8.44
CA ILE A 166 4.20 -4.86 -8.57
C ILE A 166 3.87 -4.19 -9.90
N LEU A 167 3.90 -4.93 -11.00
CA LEU A 167 3.52 -4.42 -12.33
C LEU A 167 2.05 -4.00 -12.36
N ASN A 168 1.14 -4.81 -11.79
CA ASN A 168 -0.26 -4.42 -11.65
C ASN A 168 -0.41 -3.14 -10.82
N TYR A 169 0.31 -3.00 -9.71
CA TYR A 169 0.31 -1.76 -8.91
C TYR A 169 0.68 -0.53 -9.75
N CYS A 170 1.79 -0.60 -10.50
CA CYS A 170 2.22 0.50 -11.36
C CYS A 170 1.21 0.77 -12.49
N TYR A 171 0.68 -0.28 -13.11
CA TYR A 171 -0.34 -0.15 -14.16
C TYR A 171 -1.60 0.52 -13.61
N GLN A 172 -2.13 0.07 -12.48
CA GLN A 172 -3.33 0.63 -11.86
C GLN A 172 -3.16 2.11 -11.52
N PHE A 173 -2.03 2.46 -10.90
CA PHE A 173 -1.71 3.85 -10.60
C PHE A 173 -1.61 4.70 -11.88
N LEU A 174 -0.74 4.33 -12.83
CA LEU A 174 -0.47 5.15 -14.01
C LEU A 174 -1.68 5.25 -14.94
N LYS A 175 -2.51 4.20 -15.00
CA LYS A 175 -3.64 4.14 -15.93
C LYS A 175 -4.89 4.83 -15.40
N PHE A 176 -5.19 4.70 -14.10
CA PHE A 176 -6.50 5.06 -13.55
C PHE A 176 -6.44 6.14 -12.48
N GLU A 177 -5.30 6.32 -11.80
CA GLU A 177 -5.19 7.32 -10.75
C GLU A 177 -4.79 8.69 -11.32
N GLN A 178 -5.36 9.73 -10.74
CA GLN A 178 -5.11 11.14 -11.05
C GLN A 178 -4.99 11.91 -9.74
N LYS A 179 -4.48 13.15 -9.78
CA LYS A 179 -4.32 13.97 -8.57
C LYS A 179 -5.61 14.15 -7.77
N ASP A 180 -6.74 14.24 -8.46
CA ASP A 180 -8.10 14.41 -7.92
C ASP A 180 -8.76 13.09 -7.49
N THR A 181 -8.26 11.93 -7.93
CA THR A 181 -8.70 10.63 -7.38
C THR A 181 -7.93 10.29 -6.10
N LEU A 182 -6.66 10.68 -6.00
CA LEU A 182 -5.81 10.43 -4.84
C LEU A 182 -6.02 11.46 -3.71
N SER A 183 -6.53 12.64 -4.04
CA SER A 183 -6.75 13.73 -3.09
C SER A 183 -8.08 14.43 -3.37
N ASP A 184 -8.92 14.56 -2.35
CA ASP A 184 -10.18 15.28 -2.46
C ASP A 184 -9.91 16.80 -2.45
N GLU A 185 -9.87 17.42 -3.63
CA GLU A 185 -9.52 18.84 -3.80
C GLU A 185 -10.48 19.81 -3.09
N ARG A 186 -11.66 19.35 -2.64
CA ARG A 186 -12.56 20.13 -1.78
C ARG A 186 -11.95 20.41 -0.40
N PHE A 187 -10.96 19.61 0.00
CA PHE A 187 -10.32 19.66 1.32
C PHE A 187 -8.80 19.73 1.26
N VAL A 188 -8.21 19.33 0.13
CA VAL A 188 -6.76 19.33 -0.10
C VAL A 188 -6.45 20.39 -1.15
N GLY A 189 -5.56 21.34 -0.83
CA GLY A 189 -5.12 22.34 -1.80
C GLY A 189 -4.45 21.69 -3.03
N LYS A 190 -4.70 22.24 -4.22
CA LYS A 190 -4.22 21.71 -5.52
C LYS A 190 -2.74 21.39 -5.53
N GLU A 191 -1.90 22.26 -4.98
CA GLU A 191 -0.45 22.05 -4.89
C GLU A 191 -0.11 20.79 -4.08
N LYS A 192 -0.78 20.57 -2.94
CA LYS A 192 -0.55 19.37 -2.10
C LYS A 192 -1.02 18.10 -2.80
N ALA A 193 -2.13 18.17 -3.56
CA ALA A 193 -2.63 17.05 -4.35
C ALA A 193 -1.65 16.68 -5.47
N GLU A 194 -1.15 17.69 -6.19
CA GLU A 194 -0.13 17.54 -7.24
C GLU A 194 1.17 16.94 -6.68
N LEU A 195 1.69 17.47 -5.57
CA LEU A 195 2.91 16.94 -4.93
C LEU A 195 2.75 15.48 -4.49
N LYS A 196 1.58 15.10 -3.97
CA LYS A 196 1.29 13.69 -3.64
C LYS A 196 1.30 12.82 -4.89
N PHE A 197 0.63 13.26 -5.97
CA PHE A 197 0.56 12.52 -7.22
C PHE A 197 1.95 12.32 -7.84
N ILE A 198 2.72 13.40 -8.01
CA ILE A 198 4.09 13.37 -8.55
C ILE A 198 4.99 12.44 -7.72
N ARG A 199 4.89 12.49 -6.38
CA ARG A 199 5.67 11.61 -5.51
C ARG A 199 5.38 10.14 -5.80
N VAL A 200 4.10 9.75 -5.86
CA VAL A 200 3.73 8.34 -6.10
C VAL A 200 4.12 7.91 -7.51
N CYS A 201 3.98 8.79 -8.50
CA CYS A 201 4.45 8.54 -9.88
C CYS A 201 5.97 8.31 -9.92
N SER A 202 6.75 9.15 -9.24
CA SER A 202 8.20 8.99 -9.12
C SER A 202 8.59 7.66 -8.47
N CYS A 203 7.85 7.22 -7.45
CA CYS A 203 8.08 5.92 -6.82
C CYS A 203 7.72 4.76 -7.78
N CYS A 204 6.64 4.89 -8.58
CA CYS A 204 6.27 3.92 -9.62
C CYS A 204 7.36 3.79 -10.69
N LEU A 205 7.94 4.90 -11.14
CA LEU A 205 9.06 4.89 -12.08
C LEU A 205 10.28 4.16 -11.52
N ARG A 206 10.62 4.45 -10.26
CA ARG A 206 11.78 3.84 -9.58
C ARG A 206 11.61 2.34 -9.37
N ILE A 207 10.43 1.88 -8.98
CA ILE A 207 10.17 0.45 -8.79
C ILE A 207 10.16 -0.31 -10.12
N LEU A 208 9.62 0.27 -11.19
CA LEU A 208 9.71 -0.29 -12.54
C LEU A 208 11.17 -0.40 -13.00
N ASN A 209 11.95 0.67 -12.83
CA ASN A 209 13.38 0.64 -13.15
C ASN A 209 14.13 -0.42 -12.34
N HIS A 210 13.80 -0.58 -11.05
CA HIS A 210 14.39 -1.62 -10.22
C HIS A 210 14.07 -3.01 -10.77
N LEU A 211 12.81 -3.32 -11.12
CA LEU A 211 12.45 -4.62 -11.69
C LEU A 211 13.22 -4.93 -12.99
N ILE A 212 13.37 -3.95 -13.89
CA ILE A 212 14.13 -4.13 -15.14
C ILE A 212 15.60 -4.45 -14.88
N GLN A 213 16.17 -3.90 -13.81
CA GLN A 213 17.57 -4.10 -13.43
C GLN A 213 17.81 -5.43 -12.69
N LEU A 214 16.77 -6.14 -12.27
CA LEU A 214 16.90 -7.43 -11.58
C LEU A 214 17.31 -8.53 -12.56
N LYS A 215 18.58 -8.93 -12.49
CA LYS A 215 19.16 -10.00 -13.34
C LYS A 215 18.43 -11.34 -13.25
N ASN A 216 17.84 -11.64 -12.09
CA ASN A 216 17.18 -12.91 -11.82
C ASN A 216 15.67 -12.87 -12.07
N LEU A 217 15.13 -11.74 -12.53
CA LEU A 217 13.73 -11.67 -12.91
C LEU A 217 13.56 -12.32 -14.28
N GLU A 218 12.76 -13.39 -14.33
CA GLU A 218 12.41 -14.03 -15.59
C GLU A 218 11.49 -13.11 -16.40
N MET A 219 11.95 -12.72 -17.58
CA MET A 219 11.19 -11.90 -18.53
C MET A 219 10.39 -12.80 -19.47
N ASP A 220 9.37 -13.47 -18.92
CA ASP A 220 8.43 -14.24 -19.72
C ASP A 220 7.60 -13.33 -20.66
N ASP A 221 6.86 -13.95 -21.60
CA ASP A 221 6.04 -13.22 -22.57
C ASP A 221 4.98 -12.34 -21.91
N GLU A 222 4.43 -12.76 -20.77
CA GLU A 222 3.38 -12.03 -20.04
C GLU A 222 3.95 -10.80 -19.34
N THR A 223 5.06 -10.97 -18.62
CA THR A 223 5.81 -9.90 -17.96
C THR A 223 6.27 -8.85 -18.97
N THR A 224 6.80 -9.31 -20.11
CA THR A 224 7.18 -8.41 -21.22
C THR A 224 5.98 -7.64 -21.78
N LYS A 225 4.82 -8.29 -21.91
CA LYS A 225 3.58 -7.60 -22.32
C LYS A 225 3.14 -6.57 -21.30
N ASP A 226 3.24 -6.85 -20.01
CA ASP A 226 2.84 -5.92 -18.95
C ASP A 226 3.72 -4.68 -18.89
N PHE A 227 5.05 -4.83 -19.00
CA PHE A 227 5.95 -3.68 -19.18
C PHE A 227 5.58 -2.84 -20.41
N LYS A 228 5.34 -3.48 -21.56
CA LYS A 228 4.94 -2.78 -22.79
C LYS A 228 3.61 -2.06 -22.63
N LYS A 229 2.65 -2.61 -21.90
CA LYS A 229 1.37 -1.93 -21.59
C LYS A 229 1.63 -0.68 -20.76
N ILE A 230 2.48 -0.78 -19.74
CA ILE A 230 2.81 0.33 -18.83
C ILE A 230 3.54 1.46 -19.57
N PHE A 231 4.55 1.14 -20.38
CA PHE A 231 5.34 2.15 -21.11
C PHE A 231 4.57 2.89 -22.20
N LYS A 232 3.39 2.39 -22.58
CA LYS A 232 2.47 3.07 -23.51
C LYS A 232 1.50 4.02 -22.81
N ILE A 233 1.57 4.15 -21.48
CA ILE A 233 0.70 5.06 -20.74
C ILE A 233 1.31 6.46 -20.77
N ASP A 234 0.59 7.42 -21.35
CA ASP A 234 1.06 8.81 -21.48
C ASP A 234 1.41 9.45 -20.14
N GLN A 235 0.69 9.10 -19.06
CA GLN A 235 0.93 9.58 -17.70
C GLN A 235 2.36 9.35 -17.19
N LEU A 236 3.08 8.40 -17.79
CA LEU A 236 4.46 8.08 -17.47
C LEU A 236 5.47 9.13 -17.99
N TRP A 237 5.12 9.84 -19.07
CA TRP A 237 6.00 10.71 -19.87
C TRP A 237 5.68 12.19 -19.67
#